data_AF-A0A2G3JFA9-F1
#
_entry.id   AF-A0A2G3JFA9-F1
#
_cell.length_a   1.000
_cell.length_b   1.000
_cell.length_c   1.000
_cell.angle_alpha   90.00
_cell.angle_beta   90.00
_cell.angle_gamma   90.00
#
_symmetry.space_group_name_H-M   'P 1'
#
loop_
_entity.id
_entity.type
_entity.pdbx_description
1 polymer ?
#
loop_
_entity_poly.entity_id
_entity_poly.type
_entity_poly.pdbx_seq_one_letter_code
_entity_poly.pdbx_strand_id
1 'polypeptide(L)'
;MENDSVIDLLPEPRRLVANRGWHWYVNGFKLFRRQPGIWIVIALQFFVLALLANVLPVVGALAYTLVSPVLSGGIYLAAKRCDAGNRVGPLDLFAAFHGEIKPLLWVGFINVLAAMLVTVVLGLFGSQASLVDIPAGSLPTPEQMKSLYLHTSLSLILMTPVMCAVWFAPALILFDGYSAIDAMKLSFAGIARNWQAFLVSGLVTIALCFLSVFTLLLGFLVVLPVMMLMQYIAYREIFAAVPAGADGV
;
A
#
# COMPACT_ATOMS: atom_id res chain seq x y z
N MET A 1 -33.08 -29.20 -5.28
CA MET A 1 -31.88 -28.61 -5.92
C MET A 1 -32.07 -27.10 -5.90
N GLU A 2 -31.90 -26.49 -4.73
CA GLU A 2 -31.78 -25.05 -4.60
C GLU A 2 -30.32 -24.71 -4.87
N ASN A 3 -30.07 -24.18 -6.06
CA ASN A 3 -28.81 -23.52 -6.35
C ASN A 3 -28.88 -22.16 -5.66
N ASP A 4 -28.54 -22.12 -4.38
CA ASP A 4 -28.16 -20.90 -3.67
C ASP A 4 -26.86 -20.40 -4.30
N SER A 5 -26.98 -19.76 -5.45
CA SER A 5 -26.02 -18.77 -5.88
C SER A 5 -26.10 -17.64 -4.88
N VAL A 6 -25.33 -17.75 -3.80
CA VAL A 6 -24.83 -16.60 -3.05
C VAL A 6 -23.99 -15.80 -4.04
N ILE A 7 -24.67 -15.01 -4.87
CA ILE A 7 -24.06 -14.05 -5.78
C ILE A 7 -23.31 -13.10 -4.85
N ASP A 8 -21.99 -13.15 -4.94
CA ASP A 8 -21.08 -12.28 -4.19
C ASP A 8 -21.50 -10.82 -4.44
N LEU A 9 -22.16 -10.18 -3.47
CA LEU A 9 -22.79 -8.85 -3.59
C LEU A 9 -21.76 -7.70 -3.68
N LEU A 10 -20.48 -8.04 -3.78
CA LEU A 10 -19.41 -7.06 -3.89
C LEU A 10 -19.35 -6.51 -5.33
N PRO A 11 -19.35 -5.19 -5.51
CA PRO A 11 -19.29 -4.60 -6.85
C PRO A 11 -17.99 -5.03 -7.52
N GLU A 12 -18.07 -5.35 -8.81
CA GLU A 12 -16.90 -5.72 -9.57
C GLU A 12 -15.94 -4.52 -9.74
N PRO A 13 -14.65 -4.66 -9.38
CA PRO A 13 -13.65 -3.64 -9.67
C PRO A 13 -13.55 -3.39 -11.18
N ARG A 14 -13.35 -2.14 -11.60
CA ARG A 14 -13.18 -1.82 -13.02
C ARG A 14 -11.87 -2.40 -13.55
N ARG A 15 -11.89 -2.84 -14.82
CA ARG A 15 -10.68 -3.21 -15.58
C ARG A 15 -10.17 -2.01 -16.36
N LEU A 16 -8.89 -1.69 -16.19
CA LEU A 16 -8.22 -0.56 -16.79
C LEU A 16 -7.12 -1.03 -17.76
N VAL A 17 -6.80 -0.18 -18.74
CA VAL A 17 -5.68 -0.42 -19.65
C VAL A 17 -4.33 -0.22 -18.93
N ALA A 18 -3.31 -0.96 -19.33
CA ALA A 18 -1.99 -0.96 -18.67
C ALA A 18 -1.36 0.45 -18.50
N ASN A 19 -1.53 1.34 -19.49
CA ASN A 19 -1.00 2.70 -19.45
C ASN A 19 -1.60 3.58 -18.33
N ARG A 20 -2.69 3.15 -17.68
CA ARG A 20 -3.23 3.85 -16.51
C ARG A 20 -2.22 3.88 -15.35
N GLY A 21 -1.34 2.89 -15.23
CA GLY A 21 -0.28 2.87 -14.23
C GLY A 21 0.61 4.12 -14.24
N TRP A 22 0.99 4.58 -15.45
CA TRP A 22 1.72 5.85 -15.62
C TRP A 22 0.86 7.07 -15.28
N HIS A 23 -0.41 7.06 -15.69
CA HIS A 23 -1.33 8.17 -15.43
C HIS A 23 -1.62 8.38 -13.95
N TRP A 24 -1.59 7.33 -13.13
CA TRP A 24 -1.71 7.44 -11.67
C TRP A 24 -0.58 8.29 -11.09
N TYR A 25 0.65 8.12 -11.57
CA TYR A 25 1.78 8.96 -11.20
C TYR A 25 1.64 10.40 -11.67
N VAL A 26 1.24 10.62 -12.93
CA VAL A 26 1.03 11.96 -13.48
C VAL A 26 -0.03 12.72 -12.68
N ASN A 27 -1.15 12.07 -12.38
CA ASN A 27 -2.26 12.68 -11.63
C ASN A 27 -1.92 12.82 -10.13
N GLY A 28 -1.20 11.86 -9.54
CA GLY A 28 -0.65 11.99 -8.19
C GLY A 28 0.29 13.18 -8.07
N PHE A 29 1.15 13.41 -9.07
CA PHE A 29 2.03 14.58 -9.12
C PHE A 29 1.28 15.90 -9.31
N LYS A 30 0.19 15.91 -10.10
CA LYS A 30 -0.71 17.09 -10.18
C LYS A 30 -1.32 17.42 -8.82
N LEU A 31 -1.74 16.41 -8.06
CA LEU A 31 -2.31 16.60 -6.73
C LEU A 31 -1.25 17.07 -5.72
N PHE A 32 -0.04 16.50 -5.78
CA PHE A 32 1.12 16.92 -4.98
C PHE A 32 1.42 18.41 -5.17
N ARG A 33 1.51 18.87 -6.43
CA ARG A 33 1.83 20.26 -6.77
C ARG A 33 0.84 21.30 -6.25
N ARG A 34 -0.37 20.91 -5.86
CA ARG A 34 -1.33 21.85 -5.25
C ARG A 34 -0.85 22.33 -3.87
N GLN A 35 -0.26 21.43 -3.07
CA GLN A 35 0.20 21.72 -1.70
C GLN A 35 1.48 20.92 -1.39
N PRO A 36 2.62 21.17 -2.06
CA PRO A 36 3.79 20.30 -1.99
C PRO A 36 4.40 20.21 -0.60
N GLY A 37 4.49 21.35 0.11
CA GLY A 37 5.08 21.39 1.44
C GLY A 37 4.37 20.50 2.46
N ILE A 38 3.03 20.47 2.45
CA ILE A 38 2.29 19.64 3.41
C ILE A 38 2.38 18.15 3.07
N TRP A 39 2.41 17.79 1.79
CA TRP A 39 2.60 16.41 1.37
C TRP A 39 3.98 15.87 1.75
N ILE A 40 5.03 16.71 1.68
CA ILE A 40 6.36 16.36 2.20
C ILE A 40 6.28 16.10 3.71
N VAL A 41 5.62 16.97 4.48
CA VAL A 41 5.47 16.80 5.92
C VAL A 41 4.73 15.51 6.26
N ILE A 42 3.60 15.21 5.60
CA ILE A 42 2.85 13.97 5.79
C ILE A 42 3.70 12.74 5.46
N ALA A 43 4.43 12.78 4.33
CA ALA A 43 5.29 11.68 3.92
C ALA A 43 6.43 11.44 4.92
N LEU A 44 7.07 12.50 5.41
CA LEU A 44 8.11 12.43 6.42
C LEU A 44 7.57 11.91 7.75
N GLN A 45 6.40 12.37 8.20
CA GLN A 45 5.77 11.85 9.43
C GLN A 45 5.50 10.35 9.32
N PHE A 46 4.89 9.90 8.21
CA PHE A 46 4.63 8.48 7.98
C PHE A 46 5.92 7.66 7.97
N PHE A 47 6.94 8.13 7.27
CA PHE A 47 8.23 7.44 7.17
C PHE A 47 8.99 7.42 8.50
N VAL A 48 9.02 8.53 9.24
CA VAL A 48 9.64 8.60 10.57
C VAL A 48 8.95 7.67 11.56
N LEU A 49 7.61 7.59 11.54
CA LEU A 49 6.88 6.61 12.36
C LEU A 49 7.27 5.17 12.03
N ALA A 50 7.42 4.85 10.74
CA ALA A 50 7.90 3.55 10.29
C ALA A 50 9.33 3.27 10.79
N LEU A 51 10.24 4.24 10.72
CA LEU A 51 11.61 4.11 11.22
C LEU A 51 11.66 3.93 12.74
N LEU A 52 10.92 4.75 13.49
CA LEU A 52 10.86 4.65 14.95
C LEU A 52 10.31 3.29 15.40
N ALA A 53 9.36 2.73 14.65
CA ALA A 53 8.85 1.40 14.92
C ALA A 53 9.90 0.29 14.77
N ASN A 54 10.95 0.50 13.96
CA ASN A 54 12.06 -0.43 13.82
C ASN A 54 13.16 -0.25 14.87
N VAL A 55 13.15 0.85 15.65
CA VAL A 55 14.08 1.07 16.77
C VAL A 55 13.71 0.17 17.95
N LEU A 56 12.42 0.03 18.20
CA LEU A 56 11.93 -1.02 19.09
C LEU A 56 12.04 -2.35 18.32
N PRO A 57 12.46 -3.46 18.97
CA PRO A 57 12.45 -4.79 18.36
C PRO A 57 11.04 -5.22 17.92
N VAL A 58 10.80 -6.53 17.81
CA VAL A 58 9.53 -7.15 17.39
C VAL A 58 8.25 -6.37 17.79
N VAL A 59 8.14 -5.87 19.02
CA VAL A 59 6.99 -5.09 19.50
C VAL A 59 6.70 -3.83 18.67
N GLY A 60 7.71 -3.06 18.29
CA GLY A 60 7.52 -1.83 17.51
C GLY A 60 7.03 -2.11 16.10
N ALA A 61 7.64 -3.07 15.42
CA ALA A 61 7.22 -3.50 14.09
C ALA A 61 5.78 -4.04 14.09
N LEU A 62 5.40 -4.83 15.10
CA LEU A 62 4.03 -5.33 15.26
C LEU A 62 3.03 -4.20 15.51
N ALA A 63 3.36 -3.27 16.42
CA ALA A 63 2.51 -2.12 16.73
C ALA A 63 2.30 -1.23 15.49
N TYR A 64 3.37 -0.97 14.73
CA TYR A 64 3.26 -0.21 13.48
C TYR A 64 2.46 -0.94 12.43
N THR A 65 2.68 -2.25 12.25
CA THR A 65 1.91 -3.05 11.28
C THR A 65 0.40 -3.00 11.59
N LEU A 66 0.05 -3.10 12.88
CA LEU A 66 -1.33 -3.01 13.35
C LEU A 66 -1.95 -1.63 13.09
N VAL A 67 -1.20 -0.55 13.30
CA VAL A 67 -1.69 0.84 13.18
C VAL A 67 -1.56 1.40 11.76
N SER A 68 -0.71 0.82 10.92
CA SER A 68 -0.41 1.32 9.56
C SER A 68 -1.64 1.49 8.65
N PRO A 69 -2.71 0.65 8.72
CA PRO A 69 -3.92 0.89 7.93
C PRO A 69 -4.67 2.15 8.36
N VAL A 70 -4.58 2.52 9.65
CA VAL A 70 -5.16 3.78 10.17
C VAL A 70 -4.40 4.98 9.62
N LEU A 71 -3.06 4.94 9.64
CA LEU A 71 -2.22 5.99 9.06
C LEU A 71 -2.43 6.12 7.54
N SER A 72 -2.51 4.99 6.83
CA SER A 72 -2.85 4.94 5.41
C SER A 72 -4.24 5.54 5.15
N GLY A 73 -5.21 5.25 6.01
CA GLY A 73 -6.52 5.88 5.99
C GLY A 73 -6.47 7.41 6.10
N GLY A 74 -5.60 7.94 6.96
CA GLY A 74 -5.34 9.39 7.05
C GLY A 74 -4.79 9.98 5.75
N ILE A 75 -3.86 9.28 5.09
CA ILE A 75 -3.34 9.66 3.76
C ILE A 75 -4.48 9.72 2.73
N TYR A 76 -5.37 8.72 2.69
CA TYR A 76 -6.52 8.71 1.79
C TYR A 76 -7.49 9.87 2.07
N LEU A 77 -7.81 10.15 3.35
CA LEU A 77 -8.66 11.28 3.74
C LEU A 77 -8.05 12.63 3.35
N ALA A 78 -6.74 12.80 3.60
CA ALA A 78 -5.99 13.99 3.18
C ALA A 78 -6.00 14.14 1.65
N ALA A 79 -5.82 13.06 0.91
CA ALA A 79 -5.82 13.06 -0.55
C ALA A 79 -7.19 13.46 -1.10
N LYS A 80 -8.29 12.89 -0.57
CA LYS A 80 -9.66 13.26 -0.91
C LYS A 80 -9.95 14.74 -0.64
N ARG A 81 -9.48 15.28 0.49
CA ARG A 81 -9.60 16.72 0.80
C ARG A 81 -8.84 17.60 -0.18
N CYS A 82 -7.58 17.25 -0.46
CA CYS A 82 -6.74 17.97 -1.42
C CYS A 82 -7.32 17.95 -2.84
N ASP A 83 -7.92 16.82 -3.23
CA ASP A 83 -8.53 16.62 -4.54
C ASP A 83 -9.78 17.49 -4.71
N ALA A 84 -10.60 17.61 -3.65
CA ALA A 84 -11.71 18.55 -3.54
C ALA A 84 -11.29 20.04 -3.45
N GLY A 85 -10.00 20.36 -3.49
CA GLY A 85 -9.49 21.73 -3.45
C GLY A 85 -9.33 22.30 -2.03
N ASN A 86 -9.56 21.48 -1.00
CA ASN A 86 -9.47 21.93 0.39
C ASN A 86 -8.02 21.91 0.88
N ARG A 87 -7.72 22.76 1.88
CA ARG A 87 -6.42 22.80 2.55
C ARG A 87 -6.19 21.51 3.35
N VAL A 88 -4.98 20.98 3.23
CA VAL A 88 -4.48 19.83 3.99
C VAL A 88 -3.53 20.35 5.07
N GLY A 89 -3.61 19.78 6.27
CA GLY A 89 -2.77 20.10 7.41
C GLY A 89 -1.89 18.92 7.85
N PRO A 90 -0.89 19.15 8.70
CA PRO A 90 0.06 18.11 9.12
C PRO A 90 -0.56 17.05 10.03
N LEU A 91 -1.71 17.35 10.64
CA LEU A 91 -2.46 16.41 11.46
C LEU A 91 -3.39 15.52 10.63
N ASP A 92 -3.52 15.76 9.32
CA ASP A 92 -4.41 14.97 8.48
C ASP A 92 -3.92 13.52 8.29
N LEU A 93 -2.63 13.25 8.51
CA LEU A 93 -2.11 11.87 8.61
C LEU A 93 -2.82 11.07 9.71
N PHE A 94 -3.25 11.74 10.79
CA PHE A 94 -3.95 11.13 11.91
C PHE A 94 -5.48 11.31 11.80
N ALA A 95 -6.00 11.80 10.68
CA ALA A 95 -7.43 12.10 10.55
C ALA A 95 -8.32 10.87 10.79
N ALA A 96 -7.88 9.69 10.34
CA ALA A 96 -8.64 8.44 10.51
C ALA A 96 -8.85 8.04 11.99
N PHE A 97 -7.99 8.52 12.92
CA PHE A 97 -8.14 8.24 14.35
C PHE A 97 -9.37 8.90 14.98
N HIS A 98 -9.94 9.93 14.35
CA HIS A 98 -11.15 10.58 14.83
C HIS A 98 -12.44 9.82 14.45
N GLY A 99 -12.35 8.83 13.57
CA GLY A 99 -13.48 8.01 13.10
C GLY A 99 -13.50 6.61 13.70
N GLU A 100 -14.26 5.72 13.09
CA GLU A 100 -14.29 4.31 13.48
C GLU A 100 -13.03 3.58 13.00
N ILE A 101 -12.07 3.39 13.90
CA ILE A 101 -10.80 2.71 13.57
C ILE A 101 -10.87 1.18 13.65
N LYS A 102 -11.93 0.60 14.24
CA LYS A 102 -12.01 -0.85 14.51
C LYS A 102 -11.80 -1.70 13.24
N PRO A 103 -12.45 -1.41 12.10
CA PRO A 103 -12.22 -2.20 10.88
C PRO A 103 -10.79 -2.05 10.34
N LEU A 104 -10.18 -0.86 10.46
CA LEU A 104 -8.80 -0.62 10.05
C LEU A 104 -7.79 -1.38 10.93
N LEU A 105 -8.02 -1.44 12.24
CA LEU A 105 -7.23 -2.25 13.16
C LEU A 105 -7.40 -3.75 12.89
N TRP A 106 -8.58 -4.21 12.45
CA TRP A 106 -8.76 -5.59 12.00
C TRP A 106 -7.93 -5.92 10.76
N VAL A 107 -7.85 -5.00 9.78
CA VAL A 107 -6.94 -5.17 8.63
C VAL A 107 -5.49 -5.31 9.12
N GLY A 108 -5.06 -4.44 10.05
CA GLY A 108 -3.71 -4.48 10.61
C GLY A 108 -3.43 -5.77 11.38
N PHE A 109 -4.41 -6.25 12.14
CA PHE A 109 -4.34 -7.50 12.88
C PHE A 109 -4.22 -8.71 11.95
N ILE A 110 -5.04 -8.77 10.89
CA ILE A 110 -4.95 -9.82 9.87
C ILE A 110 -3.59 -9.78 9.17
N ASN A 111 -3.06 -8.58 8.90
CA ASN A 111 -1.72 -8.42 8.31
C ASN A 111 -0.61 -8.95 9.25
N VAL A 112 -0.72 -8.69 10.56
CA VAL A 112 0.20 -9.25 11.56
C VAL A 112 0.13 -10.78 11.57
N LEU A 113 -1.08 -11.36 11.61
CA LEU A 113 -1.24 -12.82 11.59
C LEU A 113 -0.69 -13.44 10.29
N ALA A 114 -0.93 -12.79 9.15
CA ALA A 114 -0.38 -13.22 7.87
C ALA A 114 1.14 -13.17 7.86
N ALA A 115 1.75 -12.09 8.37
CA ALA A 115 3.19 -11.96 8.48
C ALA A 115 3.78 -13.07 9.37
N MET A 116 3.18 -13.33 10.54
CA MET A 116 3.60 -14.43 11.43
C MET A 116 3.50 -15.79 10.76
N LEU A 117 2.40 -16.06 10.04
CA LEU A 117 2.21 -17.30 9.31
C LEU A 117 3.28 -17.47 8.23
N VAL A 118 3.59 -16.42 7.46
CA VAL A 118 4.67 -16.44 6.47
C VAL A 118 6.00 -16.74 7.13
N THR A 119 6.35 -16.09 8.24
CA THR A 119 7.59 -16.39 8.99
C THR A 119 7.66 -17.86 9.42
N VAL A 120 6.57 -18.43 9.94
CA VAL A 120 6.52 -19.85 10.32
C VAL A 120 6.74 -20.75 9.10
N VAL A 121 6.04 -20.49 7.99
CA VAL A 121 6.18 -21.26 6.74
C VAL A 121 7.61 -21.20 6.23
N LEU A 122 8.22 -20.02 6.18
CA LEU A 122 9.63 -19.85 5.78
C LEU A 122 10.59 -20.65 6.68
N GLY A 123 10.32 -20.68 7.99
CA GLY A 123 11.08 -21.49 8.95
C GLY A 123 10.99 -22.99 8.66
N LEU A 124 9.82 -23.50 8.28
CA LEU A 124 9.61 -24.91 7.92
C LEU A 124 10.40 -25.33 6.67
N PHE A 125 10.63 -24.40 5.73
CA PHE A 125 11.48 -24.62 4.56
C PHE A 125 12.98 -24.38 4.82
N GLY A 126 13.37 -24.15 6.08
CA GLY A 126 14.75 -23.86 6.46
C GLY A 126 15.27 -22.51 5.97
N SER A 127 14.40 -21.64 5.43
CA SER A 127 14.75 -20.32 4.93
C SER A 127 14.70 -19.29 6.06
N GLN A 128 15.70 -19.31 6.93
CA GLN A 128 15.85 -18.31 8.01
C GLN A 128 16.86 -17.20 7.68
N ALA A 129 17.47 -17.22 6.49
CA ALA A 129 18.49 -16.24 6.12
C ALA A 129 17.89 -14.84 5.99
N SER A 130 18.39 -13.92 6.81
CA SER A 130 18.16 -12.48 6.68
C SER A 130 19.43 -11.79 6.19
N LEU A 131 19.27 -10.67 5.47
CA LEU A 131 20.38 -9.77 5.15
C LEU A 131 21.08 -9.24 6.41
N VAL A 132 20.37 -9.23 7.55
CA VAL A 132 20.90 -8.81 8.86
C VAL A 132 21.92 -9.81 9.41
N ASP A 133 21.87 -11.08 8.97
CA ASP A 133 22.79 -12.12 9.42
C ASP A 133 24.16 -12.06 8.70
N ILE A 134 24.29 -11.18 7.69
CA ILE A 134 25.51 -10.99 6.92
C ILE A 134 26.29 -9.82 7.51
N PRO A 135 27.51 -10.04 8.06
CA PRO A 135 28.31 -8.97 8.62
C PRO A 135 28.54 -7.84 7.60
N ALA A 136 28.42 -6.59 8.06
CA ALA A 136 28.67 -5.43 7.22
C ALA A 136 30.08 -5.48 6.63
N GLY A 137 30.19 -5.31 5.30
CA GLY A 137 31.46 -5.37 4.58
C GLY A 137 31.92 -6.77 4.15
N SER A 138 31.13 -7.82 4.44
CA SER A 138 31.39 -9.18 3.96
C SER A 138 30.54 -9.51 2.72
N LEU A 139 31.10 -10.34 1.83
CA LEU A 139 30.33 -10.94 0.74
C LEU A 139 29.62 -12.20 1.24
N PRO A 140 28.37 -12.45 0.84
CA PRO A 140 27.66 -13.68 1.20
C PRO A 140 28.37 -14.90 0.59
N THR A 141 28.48 -16.00 1.33
CA THR A 141 28.91 -17.28 0.75
C THR A 141 27.87 -17.76 -0.29
N PRO A 142 28.24 -18.67 -1.22
CA PRO A 142 27.27 -19.25 -2.17
C PRO A 142 26.04 -19.86 -1.48
N GLU A 143 26.23 -20.50 -0.32
CA GLU A 143 25.16 -21.09 0.48
C GLU A 143 24.26 -20.02 1.12
N GLN A 144 24.84 -18.97 1.68
CA GLN A 144 24.10 -17.83 2.21
C GLN A 144 23.30 -17.13 1.11
N MET A 145 23.92 -16.95 -0.06
CA MET A 145 23.28 -16.35 -1.22
C MET A 145 22.09 -17.20 -1.70
N LYS A 146 22.26 -18.53 -1.81
CA LYS A 146 21.17 -19.45 -2.15
C LYS A 146 20.02 -19.38 -1.14
N SER A 147 20.34 -19.37 0.16
CA SER A 147 19.34 -19.27 1.22
C SER A 147 18.59 -17.94 1.16
N LEU A 148 19.30 -16.83 0.92
CA LEU A 148 18.72 -15.51 0.75
C LEU A 148 17.79 -15.43 -0.47
N TYR A 149 18.20 -16.00 -1.61
CA TYR A 149 17.35 -16.08 -2.80
C TYR A 149 16.09 -16.89 -2.56
N LEU A 150 16.18 -18.03 -1.86
CA LEU A 150 15.02 -18.84 -1.51
C LEU A 150 14.09 -18.09 -0.56
N HIS A 151 14.63 -17.51 0.51
CA HIS A 151 13.88 -16.73 1.49
C HIS A 151 13.16 -15.54 0.83
N THR A 152 13.87 -14.76 0.02
CA THR A 152 13.31 -13.58 -0.65
C THR A 152 12.24 -13.97 -1.66
N SER A 153 12.50 -14.98 -2.50
CA SER A 153 11.53 -15.46 -3.50
C SER A 153 10.25 -15.99 -2.84
N LEU A 154 10.38 -16.81 -1.80
CA LEU A 154 9.24 -17.39 -1.10
C LEU A 154 8.47 -16.31 -0.32
N SER A 155 9.17 -15.37 0.33
CA SER A 155 8.56 -14.21 0.98
C SER A 155 7.76 -13.37 -0.02
N LEU A 156 8.31 -13.09 -1.19
CA LEU A 156 7.61 -12.36 -2.25
C LEU A 156 6.34 -13.10 -2.69
N ILE A 157 6.43 -14.40 -2.97
CA ILE A 157 5.26 -15.20 -3.40
C ILE A 157 4.16 -15.19 -2.33
N LEU A 158 4.52 -15.39 -1.05
CA LEU A 158 3.55 -15.52 0.04
C LEU A 158 2.98 -14.17 0.49
N MET A 159 3.78 -13.11 0.53
CA MET A 159 3.34 -11.79 0.98
C MET A 159 2.64 -10.99 -0.12
N THR A 160 2.90 -11.25 -1.40
CA THR A 160 2.26 -10.49 -2.49
C THR A 160 0.73 -10.51 -2.40
N PRO A 161 0.05 -11.67 -2.24
CA PRO A 161 -1.40 -11.70 -2.07
C PRO A 161 -1.89 -10.91 -0.85
N VAL A 162 -1.16 -10.99 0.27
CA VAL A 162 -1.48 -10.26 1.50
C VAL A 162 -1.38 -8.77 1.27
N MET A 163 -0.29 -8.31 0.64
CA MET A 163 -0.08 -6.91 0.29
C MET A 163 -1.17 -6.42 -0.67
N CYS A 164 -1.55 -7.21 -1.66
CA CYS A 164 -2.67 -6.88 -2.55
C CYS A 164 -4.00 -6.75 -1.79
N ALA A 165 -4.24 -7.60 -0.79
CA ALA A 165 -5.45 -7.55 0.01
C ALA A 165 -5.50 -6.31 0.92
N VAL A 166 -4.39 -5.92 1.54
CA VAL A 166 -4.39 -4.76 2.46
C VAL A 166 -4.27 -3.41 1.75
N TRP A 167 -3.79 -3.37 0.51
CA TRP A 167 -3.40 -2.15 -0.20
C TRP A 167 -4.50 -1.08 -0.26
N PHE A 168 -5.70 -1.45 -0.69
CA PHE A 168 -6.84 -0.52 -0.81
C PHE A 168 -7.87 -0.67 0.30
N ALA A 169 -7.67 -1.61 1.23
CA ALA A 169 -8.62 -1.87 2.30
C ALA A 169 -8.96 -0.62 3.13
N PRO A 170 -7.99 0.26 3.51
CA PRO A 170 -8.31 1.48 4.24
C PRO A 170 -9.26 2.42 3.50
N ALA A 171 -9.06 2.59 2.19
CA ALA A 171 -9.90 3.47 1.38
C ALA A 171 -11.31 2.89 1.22
N LEU A 172 -11.42 1.59 0.95
CA LEU A 172 -12.68 0.87 0.81
C LEU A 172 -13.50 0.89 2.12
N ILE A 173 -12.85 0.76 3.27
CA ILE A 173 -13.49 0.90 4.58
C ILE A 173 -13.99 2.33 4.78
N LEU A 174 -13.12 3.33 4.57
CA LEU A 174 -13.40 4.72 4.93
C LEU A 174 -14.38 5.41 3.98
N PHE A 175 -14.39 5.06 2.71
CA PHE A 175 -15.19 5.74 1.69
C PHE A 175 -16.45 4.97 1.31
N ASP A 176 -16.41 3.64 1.36
CA ASP A 176 -17.52 2.78 0.92
C ASP A 176 -18.15 2.00 2.10
N GLY A 177 -17.56 2.04 3.30
CA GLY A 177 -18.14 1.44 4.51
C GLY A 177 -18.06 -0.08 4.56
N TYR A 178 -17.19 -0.72 3.77
CA TYR A 178 -17.03 -2.17 3.78
C TYR A 178 -16.45 -2.70 5.10
N SER A 179 -16.78 -3.95 5.43
CA SER A 179 -16.11 -4.70 6.49
C SER A 179 -14.63 -4.91 6.16
N ALA A 180 -13.79 -5.20 7.17
CA ALA A 180 -12.36 -5.43 6.95
C ALA A 180 -12.09 -6.56 5.93
N ILE A 181 -12.83 -7.66 6.03
CA ILE A 181 -12.65 -8.82 5.15
C ILE A 181 -13.11 -8.51 3.73
N ASP A 182 -14.27 -7.87 3.57
CA ASP A 182 -14.81 -7.55 2.24
C ASP A 182 -13.95 -6.52 1.53
N ALA A 183 -13.47 -5.51 2.25
CA ALA A 183 -12.51 -4.53 1.73
C ALA A 183 -11.21 -5.20 1.26
N MET A 184 -10.71 -6.19 2.01
CA MET A 184 -9.51 -6.93 1.64
C MET A 184 -9.71 -7.80 0.39
N LYS A 185 -10.84 -8.51 0.29
CA LYS A 185 -11.20 -9.28 -0.91
C LYS A 185 -11.31 -8.38 -2.14
N LEU A 186 -11.98 -7.24 -1.98
CA LEU A 186 -12.22 -6.29 -3.06
C LEU A 186 -10.92 -5.60 -3.51
N SER A 187 -10.03 -5.28 -2.56
CA SER A 187 -8.67 -4.80 -2.85
C SER A 187 -7.87 -5.82 -3.67
N PHE A 188 -7.87 -7.08 -3.24
CA PHE A 188 -7.19 -8.15 -3.97
C PHE A 188 -7.75 -8.32 -5.38
N ALA A 189 -9.07 -8.39 -5.54
CA ALA A 189 -9.72 -8.49 -6.83
C ALA A 189 -9.41 -7.29 -7.74
N GLY A 190 -9.39 -6.08 -7.17
CA GLY A 190 -9.05 -4.86 -7.90
C GLY A 190 -7.63 -4.85 -8.42
N ILE A 191 -6.65 -5.29 -7.62
CA ILE A 191 -5.26 -5.39 -8.08
C ILE A 191 -5.09 -6.53 -9.09
N ALA A 192 -5.66 -7.71 -8.82
CA ALA A 192 -5.57 -8.86 -9.70
C ALA A 192 -6.15 -8.58 -11.09
N ARG A 193 -7.29 -7.89 -11.18
CA ARG A 193 -7.92 -7.50 -12.45
C ARG A 193 -7.12 -6.43 -13.22
N ASN A 194 -6.29 -5.67 -12.52
CA ASN A 194 -5.52 -4.55 -13.06
C ASN A 194 -3.99 -4.77 -13.01
N TRP A 195 -3.54 -6.02 -12.91
CA TRP A 195 -2.12 -6.36 -12.69
C TRP A 195 -1.18 -5.68 -13.71
N GLN A 196 -1.60 -5.52 -14.96
CA GLN A 196 -0.81 -4.86 -16.00
C GLN A 196 -0.57 -3.37 -15.69
N ALA A 197 -1.59 -2.67 -15.18
CA ALA A 197 -1.44 -1.28 -14.76
C ALA A 197 -0.55 -1.16 -13.52
N PHE A 198 -0.64 -2.11 -12.58
CA PHE A 198 0.28 -2.20 -11.45
C PHE A 198 1.71 -2.53 -11.86
N LEU A 199 1.94 -3.35 -12.89
CA LEU A 199 3.28 -3.58 -13.42
C LEU A 199 3.89 -2.32 -14.02
N VAL A 200 3.13 -1.57 -14.83
CA VAL A 200 3.59 -0.28 -15.37
C VAL A 200 3.90 0.69 -14.21
N SER A 201 3.01 0.79 -13.23
CA SER A 201 3.22 1.60 -12.02
C SER A 201 4.49 1.15 -11.25
N GLY A 202 4.72 -0.15 -11.11
CA GLY A 202 5.90 -0.72 -10.49
C GLY A 202 7.19 -0.36 -11.22
N LEU A 203 7.22 -0.45 -12.55
CA LEU A 203 8.36 -0.02 -13.36
C LEU A 203 8.66 1.48 -13.21
N VAL A 204 7.61 2.31 -13.18
CA VAL A 204 7.74 3.75 -12.94
C VAL A 204 8.29 4.00 -11.53
N THR A 205 7.80 3.26 -10.53
CA THR A 205 8.30 3.33 -9.14
C THR A 205 9.80 3.03 -9.09
N ILE A 206 10.24 1.93 -9.72
CA ILE A 206 11.65 1.53 -9.77
C ILE A 206 12.50 2.63 -10.43
N ALA A 207 12.05 3.15 -11.57
CA ALA A 207 12.76 4.23 -12.27
C ALA A 207 12.87 5.50 -11.42
N LEU A 208 11.79 5.93 -10.76
CA LEU A 208 11.79 7.12 -9.90
C LEU A 208 12.66 6.95 -8.64
N CYS A 209 12.61 5.77 -8.01
CA CYS A 209 13.48 5.45 -6.87
C CYS A 209 14.95 5.43 -7.29
N PHE A 210 15.27 4.81 -8.42
CA PHE A 210 16.64 4.78 -8.96
C PHE A 210 17.16 6.19 -9.26
N LEU A 211 16.36 7.03 -9.92
CA LEU A 211 16.72 8.43 -10.20
C LEU A 211 16.92 9.24 -8.91
N SER A 212 16.14 8.97 -7.86
CA SER A 212 16.25 9.66 -6.58
C SER A 212 17.61 9.44 -5.90
N VAL A 213 18.26 8.30 -6.13
CA VAL A 213 19.60 8.01 -5.59
C VAL A 213 20.65 9.01 -6.12
N PHE A 214 20.58 9.38 -7.40
CA PHE A 214 21.50 10.36 -8.00
C PHE A 214 21.33 11.79 -7.45
N THR A 215 20.21 12.07 -6.79
CA THR A 215 19.92 13.36 -6.17
C THR A 215 20.29 13.41 -4.68
N LEU A 216 21.23 12.59 -4.23
CA LEU A 216 21.59 12.43 -2.81
C LEU A 216 20.36 12.12 -1.94
N LEU A 217 19.45 11.29 -2.47
CA LEU A 217 18.18 10.91 -1.85
C LEU A 217 17.14 12.04 -1.72
N LEU A 218 17.43 13.27 -2.12
CA LEU A 218 16.47 14.39 -2.05
C LEU A 218 15.24 14.17 -2.95
N GLY A 219 15.37 13.40 -4.03
CA GLY A 219 14.26 13.00 -4.89
C GLY A 219 13.14 12.26 -4.13
N PHE A 220 13.47 11.56 -3.04
CA PHE A 220 12.46 10.89 -2.20
C PHE A 220 11.49 11.86 -1.52
N LEU A 221 11.87 13.13 -1.30
CA LEU A 221 10.95 14.15 -0.79
C LEU A 221 9.76 14.38 -1.74
N VAL A 222 9.93 14.12 -3.03
CA VAL A 222 8.86 14.22 -4.02
C VAL A 222 8.26 12.85 -4.33
N VAL A 223 9.10 11.82 -4.51
CA VAL A 223 8.63 10.49 -4.90
C VAL A 223 7.73 9.87 -3.84
N LEU A 224 8.06 9.95 -2.55
CA LEU A 224 7.25 9.38 -1.47
C LEU A 224 5.82 9.95 -1.41
N PRO A 225 5.59 11.27 -1.35
CA PRO A 225 4.23 11.80 -1.37
C PRO A 225 3.50 11.53 -2.69
N VAL A 226 4.19 11.53 -3.82
CA VAL A 226 3.58 11.17 -5.11
C VAL A 226 3.12 9.71 -5.10
N MET A 227 3.89 8.80 -4.51
CA MET A 227 3.49 7.40 -4.32
C MET A 227 2.30 7.23 -3.38
N MET A 228 2.15 8.10 -2.37
CA MET A 228 0.95 8.12 -1.53
C MET A 228 -0.28 8.57 -2.32
N LEU A 229 -0.12 9.63 -3.13
CA LEU A 229 -1.21 10.19 -3.92
C LEU A 229 -1.59 9.33 -5.12
N MET A 230 -0.65 8.63 -5.75
CA MET A 230 -0.97 7.70 -6.84
C MET A 230 -1.86 6.56 -6.34
N GLN A 231 -1.72 6.14 -5.08
CA GLN A 231 -2.60 5.12 -4.49
C GLN A 231 -4.04 5.63 -4.39
N TYR A 232 -4.24 6.89 -3.97
CA TYR A 232 -5.57 7.51 -3.96
C TYR A 232 -6.18 7.59 -5.36
N ILE A 233 -5.39 7.99 -6.37
CA ILE A 233 -5.85 8.06 -7.76
C ILE A 233 -6.22 6.67 -8.29
N ALA A 234 -5.36 5.67 -8.07
CA ALA A 234 -5.59 4.29 -8.48
C ALA A 234 -6.87 3.72 -7.85
N TYR A 235 -7.05 3.92 -6.54
CA TYR A 235 -8.27 3.54 -5.84
C TYR A 235 -9.51 4.14 -6.51
N ARG A 236 -9.52 5.45 -6.75
CA ARG A 236 -10.68 6.14 -7.35
C ARG A 236 -10.96 5.65 -8.77
N GLU A 237 -9.93 5.39 -9.58
CA GLU A 237 -10.11 4.85 -10.93
C GLU A 237 -10.55 3.38 -10.96
N ILE A 238 -10.22 2.57 -9.95
CA ILE A 238 -10.61 1.16 -9.90
C ILE A 238 -12.00 0.98 -9.30
N PHE A 239 -12.31 1.71 -8.22
CA PHE A 239 -13.48 1.45 -7.37
C PHE A 239 -14.54 2.55 -7.38
N ALA A 240 -14.21 3.81 -7.67
CA ALA A 240 -15.24 4.85 -7.67
C ALA A 240 -16.23 4.64 -8.84
N ALA A 241 -17.52 4.68 -8.52
CA ALA A 241 -18.59 4.68 -9.51
C ALA A 241 -18.46 5.90 -10.43
N VAL A 242 -18.53 5.68 -11.75
CA VAL A 242 -18.76 6.76 -12.70
C VAL A 242 -20.15 7.32 -12.39
N PRO A 243 -20.34 8.64 -12.24
CA PRO A 243 -21.68 9.20 -12.17
C PRO A 243 -22.47 8.71 -13.39
N ALA A 244 -23.60 8.04 -13.17
CA ALA A 244 -24.51 7.66 -14.24
C ALA A 244 -24.92 8.93 -15.00
N GLY A 245 -24.35 9.14 -16.19
CA GLY A 245 -24.56 10.38 -16.94
C GLY A 245 -23.49 10.76 -17.96
N ALA A 246 -22.45 9.96 -18.18
CA ALA A 246 -21.45 10.21 -19.23
C ALA A 246 -21.62 9.33 -20.49
N ASP A 247 -22.78 8.69 -20.64
CA ASP A 247 -23.23 8.14 -21.92
C ASP A 247 -24.17 9.18 -22.55
N GLY A 248 -23.58 10.16 -23.21
CA GLY A 248 -24.31 11.27 -23.81
C GLY A 248 -23.41 12.27 -24.49
N VAL A 249 -22.71 11.83 -25.54
CA VAL A 249 -22.67 12.36 -26.93
C VAL A 249 -21.70 11.50 -27.73
#